data_AF-A0A453G5I4-F1
#
_entry.id   AF-A0A453G5I4-F1
#
_cell.length_a   1.000
_cell.length_b   1.000
_cell.length_c   1.000
_cell.angle_alpha   90.00
_cell.angle_beta   90.00
_cell.angle_gamma   90.00
#
_symmetry.space_group_name_H-M   'P 1'
#
loop_
_entity.id
_entity.type
_entity.pdbx_description
1 polymer ?
#
loop_
_entity_poly.entity_id
_entity_poly.type
_entity_poly.pdbx_seq_one_letter_code
_entity_poly.pdbx_strand_id
1 'polypeptide(L)' 'MRQRVGEYLPKFSEKDRELMRNKIDFIGLNHYTTRIIGNRPNPQPQEIHFYQVEQIERSEKWSSGEAIGE' A
#
# COMPACT_ATOMS: atom_id res chain seq x y z
N MET A 1 -4.71 -3.17 -6.76
CA MET A 1 -5.45 -3.72 -5.60
C MET A 1 -6.25 -4.97 -5.97
N ARG A 2 -7.35 -4.90 -6.72
CA ARG A 2 -8.21 -6.09 -7.02
C ARG A 2 -7.43 -7.33 -7.50
N GLN A 3 -6.48 -7.19 -8.43
CA GLN A 3 -5.65 -8.32 -8.91
C GLN A 3 -4.80 -8.97 -7.81
N ARG A 4 -4.34 -8.20 -6.81
CA ARG A 4 -3.42 -8.66 -5.76
C ARG A 4 -4.14 -9.26 -4.56
N VAL A 5 -5.25 -8.65 -4.14
CA VAL A 5 -6.00 -9.06 -2.93
C VAL A 5 -7.29 -9.83 -3.22
N GLY A 6 -7.73 -9.91 -4.48
CA GLY A 6 -8.83 -10.78 -4.90
C GLY A 6 -10.10 -10.61 -4.06
N GLU A 7 -10.61 -11.72 -3.54
CA GLU A 7 -11.83 -11.79 -2.73
C GLU A 7 -11.68 -11.15 -1.34
N TYR A 8 -10.46 -10.86 -0.86
CA TYR A 8 -10.26 -10.09 0.37
C TYR A 8 -10.57 -8.60 0.20
N LEU A 9 -10.77 -8.11 -1.04
CA LEU A 9 -11.19 -6.75 -1.29
C LEU A 9 -12.70 -6.68 -1.56
N PRO A 10 -13.48 -6.03 -0.67
CA PRO A 10 -14.92 -5.90 -0.86
C PRO A 10 -15.30 -5.30 -2.23
N LYS A 11 -16.44 -5.75 -2.73
CA LYS A 11 -17.07 -5.22 -3.94
C LYS A 11 -18.14 -4.23 -3.49
N PHE A 12 -18.05 -3.00 -3.99
CA PHE A 12 -19.08 -2.00 -3.76
C PHE A 12 -20.33 -2.36 -4.58
N SER A 13 -21.51 -2.27 -3.95
CA SER A 13 -22.78 -2.29 -4.67
C SER A 13 -22.95 -0.98 -5.46
N GLU A 14 -23.92 -0.94 -6.38
CA GLU A 14 -24.18 0.30 -7.13
C GLU A 14 -24.60 1.45 -6.20
N LYS A 15 -25.41 1.15 -5.17
CA LYS A 15 -25.80 2.10 -4.13
C LYS A 15 -24.59 2.66 -3.38
N ASP A 16 -23.61 1.82 -3.04
CA ASP A 16 -22.39 2.29 -2.36
C ASP A 16 -21.58 3.21 -3.25
N ARG A 17 -21.52 2.91 -4.56
CA ARG A 17 -20.79 3.73 -5.53
C ARG A 17 -21.45 5.09 -5.72
N GLU A 18 -22.78 5.14 -5.81
CA GLU A 18 -23.54 6.39 -5.87
C GLU A 18 -23.35 7.23 -4.60
N LEU A 19 -23.42 6.58 -3.44
CA LEU A 19 -23.21 7.25 -2.16
C LEU A 19 -21.82 7.88 -2.07
N MET A 20 -20.77 7.18 -2.52
CA MET A 20 -19.38 7.65 -2.38
C MET A 20 -18.91 8.57 -3.51
N ARG A 21 -19.59 8.58 -4.66
CA ARG A 21 -19.17 9.37 -5.83
C ARG A 21 -19.19 10.86 -5.50
N ASN A 22 -18.04 11.51 -5.73
CA ASN A 22 -17.85 12.95 -5.56
C ASN A 22 -18.19 13.49 -4.16
N LYS A 23 -18.08 12.66 -3.10
CA LYS A 23 -18.34 13.07 -1.71
C LYS A 23 -17.07 13.55 -1.00
N ILE A 24 -16.42 14.57 -1.54
CA ILE A 24 -15.22 15.15 -0.93
C ILE A 24 -15.26 16.66 -1.09
N ASP A 25 -15.35 17.38 0.03
CA ASP A 25 -15.26 18.84 0.05
C ASP A 25 -13.80 19.32 0.26
N PHE A 26 -13.03 18.57 1.04
CA PHE A 26 -11.59 18.81 1.25
C PHE A 26 -10.85 17.50 1.56
N ILE A 27 -9.53 17.50 1.41
CA ILE A 27 -8.65 16.40 1.79
C ILE A 27 -7.61 16.93 2.78
N GLY A 28 -7.70 16.50 4.04
CA GLY A 28 -6.63 16.68 5.02
C GLY A 28 -5.71 15.47 5.01
N LEU A 29 -4.40 15.68 4.82
CA LEU A 29 -3.41 14.61 4.78
C LEU A 29 -2.48 14.69 6.00
N ASN A 30 -2.48 13.63 6.80
CA ASN A 30 -1.44 13.45 7.81
C ASN A 30 -0.19 12.90 7.13
N HIS A 31 0.90 13.68 7.14
CA HIS A 31 2.18 13.28 6.56
C HIS A 31 3.27 13.32 7.62
N TYR A 32 3.95 12.20 7.81
CA TYR A 32 5.00 12.06 8.83
C TYR A 32 6.37 11.70 8.24
N THR A 33 6.38 10.94 7.15
CA THR A 33 7.63 10.41 6.58
C THR A 33 7.43 9.96 5.14
N THR A 34 8.53 9.87 4.40
CA THR A 34 8.61 9.27 3.07
C THR A 34 9.62 8.11 3.14
N ARG A 35 9.33 7.00 2.46
CA ARG A 35 10.17 5.79 2.47
C ARG A 35 10.65 5.44 1.08
N ILE A 36 11.89 4.96 0.99
CA ILE A 36 12.45 4.38 -0.23
C ILE A 36 11.98 2.92 -0.34
N ILE A 37 11.43 2.56 -1.49
CA ILE A 37 10.89 1.22 -1.77
C ILE A 37 11.47 0.63 -3.06
N GLY A 38 11.65 -0.69 -3.06
CA GLY A 38 11.98 -1.50 -4.23
C GLY A 38 10.85 -2.45 -4.61
N ASN A 39 10.87 -2.95 -5.85
CA ASN A 39 9.96 -4.01 -6.29
C ASN A 39 10.45 -5.37 -5.79
N ARG A 40 9.59 -6.11 -5.09
CA ARG A 40 9.86 -7.47 -4.65
C ARG A 40 8.68 -8.37 -5.01
N PRO A 41 8.77 -9.11 -6.13
CA PRO A 41 7.79 -10.13 -6.46
C PRO A 41 7.67 -11.11 -5.29
N ASN A 42 6.45 -11.44 -4.89
CA ASN A 42 6.21 -12.40 -3.82
C ASN A 42 5.85 -13.77 -4.41
N PRO A 43 6.79 -14.73 -4.48
CA PRO A 43 6.51 -16.05 -5.04
C PRO A 43 5.83 -17.01 -4.04
N GLN A 44 5.74 -16.68 -2.74
CA GLN A 44 5.26 -17.60 -1.70
C GLN A 44 4.55 -16.84 -0.56
N PRO A 45 3.21 -16.99 -0.40
CA PRO A 45 2.44 -16.34 0.66
C PRO A 45 2.42 -17.22 1.91
N GLN A 46 3.59 -17.55 2.46
CA GLN A 46 3.65 -18.33 3.70
C GLN A 46 3.34 -17.45 4.93
N GLU A 47 3.51 -16.13 4.78
CA GLU A 47 3.07 -15.11 5.73
C GLU A 47 2.31 -14.02 4.95
N ILE A 48 1.27 -13.44 5.57
CA ILE A 48 0.49 -12.34 4.99
C ILE A 48 0.87 -11.06 5.74
N HIS A 49 1.99 -10.46 5.37
CA HIS A 49 2.33 -9.10 5.79
C HIS A 49 1.97 -8.08 4.70
N PHE A 50 1.59 -6.87 5.13
CA PHE A 50 1.17 -5.76 4.27
C PHE A 50 2.14 -5.48 3.11
N TYR A 51 3.46 -5.44 3.38
CA TYR A 51 4.47 -5.23 2.34
C TYR A 51 4.57 -6.38 1.32
N GLN A 52 4.32 -7.62 1.75
CA GLN A 52 4.36 -8.79 0.87
C GLN A 52 3.16 -8.83 -0.08
N VAL A 53 1.98 -8.40 0.38
CA VAL A 53 0.79 -8.23 -0.48
C VAL A 53 1.01 -7.12 -1.51
N GLU A 54 1.69 -6.05 -1.11
CA GLU A 54 2.04 -4.93 -1.99
C GLU A 54 3.21 -5.24 -2.94
N GLN A 55 3.91 -6.35 -2.73
CA GLN A 55 5.10 -6.76 -3.49
C GLN A 55 6.20 -5.70 -3.43
N ILE A 56 6.41 -5.13 -2.24
CA ILE A 56 7.42 -4.09 -2.01
C ILE A 56 8.44 -4.54 -0.98
N GLU A 57 9.66 -4.05 -1.16
CA GLU A 57 10.74 -4.15 -0.20
C GLU A 57 11.11 -2.74 0.28
N ARG A 58 11.15 -2.54 1.60
CA ARG A 58 11.55 -1.26 2.18
C ARG A 58 13.08 -1.20 2.32
N SER A 59 13.67 -0.13 1.83
CA SER A 59 15.08 0.18 2.12
C SER A 59 15.15 1.02 3.39
N GLU A 60 15.79 0.49 4.42
CA GLU A 60 16.04 1.21 5.69
C GLU A 60 17.46 1.77 5.77
N LYS A 61 18.35 1.28 4.91
CA LYS A 61 19.76 1.69 4.83
C LYS A 61 20.17 1.91 3.39
N TRP A 62 21.11 2.82 3.19
CA TRP A 62 21.84 2.99 1.94
C TRP A 62 22.72 1.75 1.67
N SER A 63 23.21 1.62 0.44
CA SER A 63 24.19 0.56 0.10
C SER A 63 25.49 0.67 0.90
N SER A 64 25.82 1.87 1.42
CA SER A 64 26.92 2.12 2.35
C SER A 64 26.67 1.58 3.77
N GLY A 65 25.43 1.22 4.12
CA GLY A 65 25.03 0.74 5.44
C GLY A 65 24.53 1.82 6.40
N GLU A 66 24.62 3.09 6.02
CA GLU A 66 24.04 4.23 6.77
C GLU A 66 22.51 4.18 6.74
N ALA A 67 21.86 4.60 7.83
CA ALA A 67 20.41 4.67 7.90
C ALA A 67 19.87 5.72 6.90
N ILE A 68 18.75 5.39 6.24
CA ILE A 68 18.06 6.36 5.39
C ILE A 68 17.24 7.29 6.28
N GLY A 69 17.57 8.59 6.26
CA GLY A 69 16.79 9.64 6.92
C GLY A 69 17.26 10.05 8.32
N GLU A 70 18.50 9.72 8.70
CA GLU A 70 19.23 10.41 9.77
C GLU A 70 19.98 11.65 9.24
#